data_AF-A0A833G7W4-F1
#
_entry.id   AF-A0A833G7W4-F1
#
_cell.length_a   1.000
_cell.length_b   1.000
_cell.length_c   1.000
_cell.angle_alpha   90.00
_cell.angle_beta   90.00
_cell.angle_gamma   90.00
#
_symmetry.space_group_name_H-M   'P 1'
#
loop_
_entity.id
_entity.type
_entity.pdbx_description
1 polymer ?
#
loop_
_entity_poly.entity_id
_entity_poly.type
_entity_poly.pdbx_seq_one_letter_code
_entity_poly.pdbx_strand_id
1 'polypeptide(L)'
;MKRFRPIAAVIGAFLAIAVAAPAVAVAADVVVVPPGNRSKQQPKIYAGSKFLTAIRGSGTYSDKYKKVYSLLARDKKLMANIKKVSALYGIDPIHVIGGIVGEHTYNIDTFDTLQTYYVKALQYADNQSLAFSYKGQTAAQLFARPQFAQCQQYKTNYEVWDCRQTIWNRQFMGRMVDGKLYFRDRLHRVFFKPAFGGQTFGIGQLGPVAALMVTDIVHAKSGLPLLSIDDAGEVYEQIMNPDTALHYIAANVRVSIDLYKRIAGFDISQNPGVTATLYNLGDAATRARELKTANDARIKKGQPAQYPQENFYGWLINDREAELRKLL
;
A
#
# COMPACT_ATOMS: atom_id res chain seq x y z
N MET A 1 -71.56 -53.57 -46.21
CA MET A 1 -71.08 -52.24 -46.67
C MET A 1 -70.44 -51.50 -45.50
N LYS A 2 -69.15 -51.18 -45.61
CA LYS A 2 -68.40 -50.01 -45.07
C LYS A 2 -66.97 -50.45 -44.76
N ARG A 3 -66.06 -49.97 -45.62
CA ARG A 3 -64.60 -50.12 -45.53
C ARG A 3 -64.08 -49.31 -44.34
N PHE A 4 -63.27 -49.92 -43.47
CA PHE A 4 -62.44 -49.18 -42.51
C PHE A 4 -60.98 -49.22 -42.97
N ARG A 5 -60.39 -48.02 -43.14
CA ARG A 5 -58.98 -47.79 -43.46
C ARG A 5 -58.12 -47.90 -42.19
N PRO A 6 -56.84 -48.31 -42.29
CA PRO A 6 -55.93 -48.30 -41.15
C PRO A 6 -55.40 -46.88 -40.91
N ILE A 7 -55.37 -46.44 -39.65
CA ILE A 7 -54.73 -45.20 -39.22
C ILE A 7 -53.28 -45.52 -38.84
N ALA A 8 -52.34 -44.86 -39.52
CA ALA A 8 -50.92 -44.89 -39.22
C ALA A 8 -50.63 -44.19 -37.88
N ALA A 9 -49.83 -44.83 -37.03
CA ALA A 9 -49.32 -44.23 -35.80
C ALA A 9 -48.15 -43.30 -36.13
N VAL A 10 -48.30 -42.00 -35.83
CA VAL A 10 -47.22 -41.01 -35.88
C VAL A 10 -46.62 -40.91 -34.49
N ILE A 11 -45.37 -41.36 -34.33
CA ILE A 11 -44.57 -41.16 -33.12
C ILE A 11 -43.92 -39.77 -33.22
N GLY A 12 -44.45 -38.81 -32.47
CA GLY A 12 -43.86 -37.46 -32.35
C GLY A 12 -42.77 -37.44 -31.29
N ALA A 13 -41.52 -37.20 -31.71
CA ALA A 13 -40.40 -36.93 -30.81
C ALA A 13 -40.46 -35.47 -30.32
N PHE A 14 -40.74 -35.27 -29.02
CA PHE A 14 -40.62 -33.96 -28.37
C PHE A 14 -39.16 -33.70 -28.00
N LEU A 15 -38.51 -32.79 -28.71
CA LEU A 15 -37.18 -32.26 -28.38
C LEU A 15 -37.36 -31.12 -27.36
N ALA A 16 -37.02 -31.36 -26.09
CA ALA A 16 -37.04 -30.33 -25.05
C ALA A 16 -35.81 -29.42 -25.21
N ILE A 17 -36.00 -28.22 -25.76
CA ILE A 17 -34.98 -27.17 -25.81
C ILE A 17 -34.92 -26.52 -24.42
N ALA A 18 -33.91 -26.89 -23.62
CA ALA A 18 -33.60 -26.21 -22.38
C ALA A 18 -32.97 -24.85 -22.70
N VAL A 19 -33.76 -23.78 -22.58
CA VAL A 19 -33.27 -22.41 -22.67
C VAL A 19 -32.44 -22.11 -21.42
N ALA A 20 -31.12 -22.18 -21.54
CA ALA A 20 -30.21 -21.69 -20.52
C ALA A 20 -30.32 -20.16 -20.45
N ALA A 21 -31.02 -19.65 -19.43
CA ALA A 21 -31.06 -18.23 -19.14
C ALA A 21 -29.63 -17.75 -18.77
N PRO A 22 -29.15 -16.62 -19.33
CA PRO A 22 -27.87 -16.08 -18.93
C PRO A 22 -27.96 -15.61 -17.47
N ALA A 23 -27.08 -16.15 -16.63
CA ALA A 23 -26.89 -15.64 -15.27
C ALA A 23 -26.35 -14.21 -15.38
N VAL A 24 -27.22 -13.21 -15.19
CA VAL A 24 -26.82 -11.81 -15.05
C VAL A 24 -26.01 -11.73 -13.76
N ALA A 25 -24.70 -11.57 -13.87
CA ALA A 25 -23.84 -11.29 -12.73
C ALA A 25 -24.26 -9.94 -12.15
N VAL A 26 -24.94 -9.96 -11.00
CA VAL A 26 -25.24 -8.76 -10.23
C VAL A 26 -23.88 -8.19 -9.80
N ALA A 27 -23.52 -7.02 -10.35
CA ALA A 27 -22.34 -6.31 -9.88
C ALA A 27 -22.57 -5.99 -8.40
N ALA A 28 -21.73 -6.53 -7.52
CA ALA A 28 -21.79 -6.18 -6.11
C ALA A 28 -21.50 -4.68 -5.98
N ASP A 29 -22.44 -3.93 -5.39
CA ASP A 29 -22.26 -2.50 -5.16
C ASP A 29 -21.00 -2.24 -4.35
N VAL A 30 -20.20 -1.26 -4.78
CA VAL A 30 -19.03 -0.81 -4.03
C VAL A 30 -19.50 -0.23 -2.70
N VAL A 31 -19.00 -0.77 -1.59
CA VAL A 31 -19.33 -0.31 -0.25
C VAL A 31 -18.40 0.82 0.16
N VAL A 32 -18.94 2.01 0.38
CA VAL A 32 -18.17 3.13 0.95
C VAL A 32 -17.92 2.87 2.44
N VAL A 33 -16.65 2.91 2.84
CA VAL A 33 -16.26 2.74 4.25
C VAL A 33 -16.50 4.07 4.98
N PRO A 34 -17.35 4.09 6.02
CA PRO A 34 -17.64 5.33 6.74
C PRO A 34 -16.41 5.83 7.51
N PRO A 35 -16.34 7.14 7.79
CA PRO A 35 -15.28 7.71 8.62
C PRO A 35 -15.30 7.16 10.05
N GLY A 36 -14.19 7.34 10.75
CA GLY A 36 -14.04 6.95 12.15
C GLY A 36 -13.72 5.48 12.38
N ASN A 37 -13.41 5.16 13.64
CA ASN A 37 -12.85 3.87 14.04
C ASN A 37 -13.84 2.71 14.01
N ARG A 38 -13.37 1.54 13.54
CA ARG A 38 -14.13 0.28 13.66
C ARG A 38 -13.96 -0.38 15.04
N SER A 39 -12.94 0.00 15.79
CA SER A 39 -12.71 -0.43 17.18
C SER A 39 -12.94 0.73 18.17
N LYS A 40 -13.63 0.45 19.28
CA LYS A 40 -13.87 1.45 20.36
C LYS A 40 -12.59 1.88 21.06
N GLN A 41 -11.61 0.98 21.14
CA GLN A 41 -10.33 1.22 21.80
C GLN A 41 -9.19 1.05 20.80
N GLN A 42 -8.10 1.79 21.03
CA GLN A 42 -6.92 1.68 20.19
C GLN A 42 -6.38 0.24 20.23
N PRO A 43 -6.13 -0.38 19.06
CA PRO A 43 -5.43 -1.65 18.99
C PRO A 43 -4.06 -1.61 19.69
N LYS A 44 -3.58 -2.77 20.14
CA LYS A 44 -2.27 -2.86 20.81
C LYS A 44 -1.15 -2.30 19.92
N ILE A 45 -0.40 -1.34 20.46
CA ILE A 45 0.79 -0.79 19.81
C ILE A 45 1.85 -1.88 19.72
N TYR A 46 2.42 -2.04 18.53
CA TYR A 46 3.44 -3.04 18.23
C TYR A 46 4.68 -2.87 19.14
N ALA A 47 5.26 -3.98 19.59
CA ALA A 47 6.38 -3.99 20.53
C ALA A 47 7.63 -3.25 19.98
N GLY A 48 7.86 -3.31 18.67
CA GLY A 48 8.95 -2.58 18.02
C GLY A 48 8.82 -1.05 18.18
N SER A 49 7.61 -0.50 18.02
CA SER A 49 7.37 0.93 18.24
C SER A 49 7.64 1.33 19.69
N LYS A 50 7.21 0.50 20.66
CA LYS A 50 7.48 0.73 22.09
C LYS A 50 8.98 0.70 22.41
N PHE A 51 9.70 -0.26 21.84
CA PHE A 51 11.15 -0.41 22.03
C PHE A 51 11.92 0.78 21.47
N LEU A 52 11.58 1.21 20.24
CA LEU A 52 12.20 2.36 19.60
C LEU A 52 11.97 3.65 20.40
N THR A 53 10.74 3.86 20.89
CA THR A 53 10.42 5.02 21.74
C THR A 53 11.17 5.02 23.06
N ALA A 54 11.28 3.85 23.72
CA ALA A 54 12.01 3.71 24.97
C ALA A 54 13.51 3.97 24.81
N ILE A 55 14.14 3.44 23.76
CA ILE A 55 15.59 3.58 23.53
C ILE A 55 15.98 5.00 23.10
N ARG A 56 15.13 5.68 22.33
CA ARG A 56 15.44 7.02 21.81
C ARG A 56 15.14 8.16 22.78
N GLY A 57 14.43 7.89 23.88
CA GLY A 57 14.03 8.93 24.83
C GLY A 57 13.03 9.94 24.24
N SER A 58 12.13 9.48 23.37
CA SER A 58 11.19 10.29 22.57
C SER A 58 10.25 11.24 23.31
N GLY A 59 10.07 11.03 24.62
CA GLY A 59 8.83 11.37 25.30
C GLY A 59 7.70 10.37 25.01
N THR A 60 6.45 10.79 25.23
CA THR A 60 5.28 9.94 25.02
C THR A 60 4.75 10.04 23.58
N TYR A 61 3.93 9.08 23.14
CA TYR A 61 3.26 9.19 21.83
C TYR A 61 2.41 10.47 21.70
N SER A 62 1.85 10.96 22.81
CA SER A 62 1.13 12.24 22.85
C SER A 62 2.05 13.42 22.53
N ASP A 63 3.26 13.43 23.09
CA ASP A 63 4.25 14.49 22.83
C ASP A 63 4.72 14.47 21.39
N LYS A 64 4.96 13.27 20.85
CA LYS A 64 5.33 13.08 19.45
C LYS A 64 4.23 13.56 18.49
N TYR A 65 2.97 13.22 18.77
CA TYR A 65 1.81 13.71 18.03
C TYR A 65 1.73 15.25 18.04
N LYS A 66 1.84 15.88 19.22
CA LYS A 66 1.83 17.34 19.34
C LYS A 66 2.97 18.00 18.56
N LYS A 67 4.16 17.38 18.56
CA LYS A 67 5.32 17.87 17.82
C LYS A 67 5.08 17.87 16.31
N VAL A 68 4.62 16.76 15.73
CA VAL A 68 4.33 16.70 14.29
C VAL A 68 3.16 17.61 13.92
N TYR A 69 2.11 17.67 14.74
CA TYR A 69 0.99 18.60 14.53
C TYR A 69 1.45 20.05 14.50
N SER A 70 2.26 20.47 15.48
CA SER A 70 2.76 21.84 15.56
C SER A 70 3.65 22.22 14.38
N LEU A 71 4.46 21.28 13.88
CA LEU A 71 5.25 21.48 12.68
C LEU A 71 4.36 21.72 11.46
N LEU A 72 3.39 20.83 11.21
CA LEU A 72 2.45 20.98 10.09
C LEU A 72 1.66 22.29 10.19
N ALA A 73 1.24 22.67 11.40
CA ALA A 73 0.50 23.92 11.61
C ALA A 73 1.33 25.17 11.30
N ARG A 74 2.65 25.15 11.55
CA ARG A 74 3.56 26.27 11.33
C ARG A 74 4.08 26.35 9.89
N ASP A 75 4.33 25.20 9.25
CA ASP A 75 4.88 25.15 7.90
C ASP A 75 3.79 25.30 6.83
N LYS A 76 3.46 26.55 6.51
CA LYS A 76 2.44 26.87 5.50
C LYS A 76 2.82 26.43 4.09
N LYS A 77 4.12 26.41 3.76
CA LYS A 77 4.61 25.96 2.45
C LYS A 77 4.38 24.46 2.30
N LEU A 78 4.75 23.68 3.31
CA LEU A 78 4.52 22.24 3.33
C LEU A 78 3.03 21.92 3.22
N MET A 79 2.17 22.60 3.99
CA MET A 79 0.72 22.36 3.93
C MET A 79 0.13 22.74 2.57
N ALA A 80 0.60 23.81 1.92
CA ALA A 80 0.21 24.16 0.56
C ALA A 80 0.63 23.08 -0.45
N ASN A 81 1.85 22.54 -0.32
CA ASN A 81 2.33 21.44 -1.14
C ASN A 81 1.52 20.16 -0.93
N ILE A 82 1.19 19.80 0.32
CA ILE A 82 0.32 18.66 0.63
C ILE A 82 -1.03 18.81 -0.08
N LYS A 83 -1.67 19.99 -0.01
CA LYS A 83 -2.96 20.23 -0.70
C LYS A 83 -2.83 20.11 -2.21
N LYS A 84 -1.82 20.76 -2.80
CA LYS A 84 -1.54 20.73 -4.25
C LYS A 84 -1.32 19.31 -4.75
N VAL A 85 -0.45 18.55 -4.07
CA VAL A 85 -0.14 17.17 -4.41
C VAL A 85 -1.39 16.29 -4.26
N SER A 86 -2.11 16.40 -3.15
CA SER A 86 -3.32 15.59 -2.92
C SER A 86 -4.38 15.81 -4.01
N ALA A 87 -4.56 17.07 -4.44
CA ALA A 87 -5.44 17.40 -5.56
C ALA A 87 -4.97 16.75 -6.88
N LEU A 88 -3.66 16.76 -7.16
CA LEU A 88 -3.08 16.12 -8.35
C LEU A 88 -3.37 14.61 -8.42
N TYR A 89 -3.36 13.94 -7.27
CA TYR A 89 -3.66 12.50 -7.15
C TYR A 89 -5.14 12.19 -6.90
N GLY A 90 -6.01 13.19 -6.79
CA GLY A 90 -7.44 13.01 -6.55
C GLY A 90 -7.75 12.33 -5.22
N ILE A 91 -7.10 12.78 -4.14
CA ILE A 91 -7.31 12.31 -2.77
C ILE A 91 -7.54 13.49 -1.82
N ASP A 92 -8.31 13.29 -0.76
CA ASP A 92 -8.42 14.29 0.33
C ASP A 92 -7.04 14.45 1.01
N PRO A 93 -6.52 15.69 1.16
CA PRO A 93 -5.26 15.95 1.86
C PRO A 93 -5.11 15.30 3.24
N ILE A 94 -6.22 15.02 3.93
CA ILE A 94 -6.22 14.33 5.22
C ILE A 94 -5.52 12.96 5.16
N HIS A 95 -5.53 12.27 4.02
CA HIS A 95 -4.87 10.97 3.89
C HIS A 95 -3.34 11.09 3.88
N VAL A 96 -2.81 12.13 3.24
CA VAL A 96 -1.36 12.42 3.25
C VAL A 96 -0.93 12.86 4.65
N ILE A 97 -1.73 13.72 5.30
CA ILE A 97 -1.50 14.13 6.70
C ILE A 97 -1.52 12.90 7.62
N GLY A 98 -2.49 12.00 7.46
CA GLY A 98 -2.62 10.78 8.26
C GLY A 98 -1.40 9.86 8.14
N GLY A 99 -0.86 9.69 6.93
CA GLY A 99 0.39 8.95 6.71
C GLY A 99 1.57 9.58 7.46
N ILE A 100 1.80 10.89 7.28
CA ILE A 100 2.90 11.62 7.93
C ILE A 100 2.74 11.59 9.46
N VAL A 101 1.57 11.96 9.98
CA VAL A 101 1.33 12.04 11.44
C VAL A 101 1.48 10.67 12.10
N GLY A 102 0.98 9.62 11.47
CA GLY A 102 1.16 8.25 11.96
C GLY A 102 2.66 7.91 12.10
N GLU A 103 3.42 8.11 11.01
CA GLU A 103 4.85 7.77 10.93
C GLU A 103 5.67 8.46 12.01
N HIS A 104 5.47 9.76 12.17
CA HIS A 104 6.19 10.56 13.16
C HIS A 104 5.68 10.40 14.59
N THR A 105 4.46 9.90 14.79
CA THR A 105 3.98 9.58 16.13
C THR A 105 4.58 8.28 16.64
N TYR A 106 4.65 7.23 15.81
CA TYR A 106 4.88 5.87 16.31
C TYR A 106 6.21 5.22 15.90
N ASN A 107 6.85 5.66 14.82
CA ASN A 107 8.07 4.98 14.32
C ASN A 107 9.37 5.72 14.65
N ILE A 108 9.36 7.06 14.60
CA ILE A 108 10.60 7.86 14.68
C ILE A 108 10.46 9.03 15.64
N ASP A 109 11.58 9.41 16.26
CA ASP A 109 11.77 10.71 16.89
C ASP A 109 12.48 11.64 15.93
N THR A 110 12.06 12.88 15.97
CA THR A 110 12.71 14.04 15.39
C THR A 110 12.71 14.15 13.86
N PHE A 111 11.90 15.11 13.39
CA PHE A 111 12.34 16.04 12.37
C PHE A 111 13.54 16.83 12.92
N ASP A 112 14.75 16.39 12.63
CA ASP A 112 15.86 17.35 12.52
C ASP A 112 15.75 17.92 11.12
N THR A 113 14.96 19.00 11.01
CA THR A 113 14.73 19.93 9.89
C THR A 113 14.60 19.31 8.48
N LEU A 114 13.57 19.71 7.72
CA LEU A 114 13.44 19.33 6.29
C LEU A 114 14.75 19.57 5.50
N GLN A 115 15.50 20.59 5.90
CA GLN A 115 16.84 20.95 5.42
C GLN A 115 17.85 19.79 5.53
N THR A 116 17.87 19.05 6.64
CA THR A 116 18.76 17.88 6.79
C THR A 116 18.41 16.78 5.79
N TYR A 117 17.13 16.59 5.48
CA TYR A 117 16.73 15.64 4.46
C TYR A 117 17.12 16.07 3.05
N TYR A 118 17.08 17.36 2.73
CA TYR A 118 17.61 17.87 1.47
C TYR A 118 19.11 17.59 1.32
N VAL A 119 19.91 17.86 2.36
CA VAL A 119 21.36 17.58 2.32
C VAL A 119 21.64 16.09 2.16
N LYS A 120 20.90 15.23 2.88
CA LYS A 120 21.02 13.78 2.73
C LYS A 120 20.61 13.31 1.34
N ALA A 121 19.57 13.88 0.75
CA ALA A 121 19.15 13.54 -0.60
C ALA A 121 20.29 13.74 -1.61
N LEU A 122 20.95 14.91 -1.56
CA LEU A 122 22.09 15.24 -2.42
C LEU A 122 23.27 14.27 -2.21
N GLN A 123 23.61 13.98 -0.94
CA GLN A 123 24.68 13.01 -0.63
C GLN A 123 24.44 11.62 -1.19
N TYR A 124 23.18 11.20 -1.31
CA TYR A 124 22.81 9.91 -1.87
C TYR A 124 22.79 9.94 -3.40
N ALA A 125 22.35 11.05 -4.01
CA ALA A 125 22.37 11.25 -5.45
C ALA A 125 23.81 11.18 -6.01
N ASP A 126 24.78 11.79 -5.31
CA ASP A 126 26.19 11.80 -5.72
C ASP A 126 26.93 10.48 -5.44
N ASN A 127 26.29 9.50 -4.77
CA ASN A 127 26.94 8.26 -4.36
C ASN A 127 26.83 7.15 -5.42
N GLN A 128 27.79 7.11 -6.34
CA GLN A 128 27.89 6.09 -7.40
C GLN A 128 28.13 4.65 -6.88
N SER A 129 28.51 4.48 -5.61
CA SER A 129 28.70 3.13 -5.02
C SER A 129 27.40 2.53 -4.48
N LEU A 130 26.32 3.31 -4.47
CA LEU A 130 25.06 2.88 -3.90
C LEU A 130 24.35 1.92 -4.86
N ALA A 131 24.11 0.70 -4.40
CA ALA A 131 23.42 -0.33 -5.18
C ALA A 131 22.46 -1.13 -4.31
N PHE A 132 21.27 -1.42 -4.84
CA PHE A 132 20.35 -2.36 -4.21
C PHE A 132 20.87 -3.79 -4.39
N SER A 133 21.54 -4.31 -3.36
CA SER A 133 22.20 -5.61 -3.41
C SER A 133 22.23 -6.32 -2.06
N TYR A 134 22.42 -7.64 -2.11
CA TYR A 134 22.62 -8.49 -0.95
C TYR A 134 23.71 -9.52 -1.20
N LYS A 135 24.82 -9.41 -0.44
CA LYS A 135 25.99 -10.30 -0.54
C LYS A 135 26.46 -10.46 -1.99
N GLY A 136 26.74 -9.33 -2.65
CA GLY A 136 27.23 -9.28 -4.03
C GLY A 136 26.19 -9.59 -5.12
N GLN A 137 24.95 -9.91 -4.78
CA GLN A 137 23.86 -10.09 -5.74
C GLN A 137 22.99 -8.84 -5.81
N THR A 138 22.80 -8.25 -6.99
CA THR A 138 21.91 -7.09 -7.16
C THR A 138 20.43 -7.48 -7.12
N ALA A 139 19.55 -6.52 -6.86
CA ALA A 139 18.10 -6.72 -6.94
C ALA A 139 17.68 -7.13 -8.36
N ALA A 140 18.30 -6.55 -9.39
CA ALA A 140 18.07 -6.95 -10.79
C ALA A 140 18.41 -8.43 -11.01
N GLN A 141 19.57 -8.89 -10.53
CA GLN A 141 19.96 -10.31 -10.58
C GLN A 141 19.03 -11.22 -9.78
N LEU A 142 18.44 -10.74 -8.67
CA LEU A 142 17.42 -11.50 -7.95
C LEU A 142 16.15 -11.65 -8.78
N PHE A 143 15.63 -10.56 -9.34
CA PHE A 143 14.35 -10.56 -10.07
C PHE A 143 14.44 -11.15 -11.48
N ALA A 144 15.64 -11.33 -12.03
CA ALA A 144 15.86 -12.08 -13.26
C ALA A 144 15.67 -13.60 -13.10
N ARG A 145 15.54 -14.10 -11.86
CA ARG A 145 15.42 -15.54 -11.61
C ARG A 145 14.04 -16.10 -12.04
N PRO A 146 13.96 -17.36 -12.49
CA PRO A 146 12.73 -17.96 -13.02
C PRO A 146 11.52 -17.89 -12.07
N GLN A 147 11.75 -17.95 -10.76
CA GLN A 147 10.71 -17.84 -9.74
C GLN A 147 9.86 -16.58 -9.91
N PHE A 148 10.48 -15.47 -10.33
CA PHE A 148 9.86 -14.16 -10.51
C PHE A 148 9.25 -13.93 -11.90
N ALA A 149 9.46 -14.83 -12.87
CA ALA A 149 8.97 -14.66 -14.25
C ALA A 149 7.45 -14.43 -14.28
N GLN A 150 6.70 -15.10 -13.41
CA GLN A 150 5.25 -14.93 -13.28
C GLN A 150 4.83 -13.50 -12.95
N CYS A 151 5.69 -12.66 -12.34
CA CYS A 151 5.32 -11.29 -12.02
C CYS A 151 5.23 -10.39 -13.26
N GLN A 152 5.81 -10.79 -14.39
CA GLN A 152 5.73 -10.04 -15.64
C GLN A 152 4.33 -10.05 -16.27
N GLN A 153 3.42 -10.90 -15.79
CA GLN A 153 2.03 -10.94 -16.27
C GLN A 153 1.20 -9.72 -15.81
N TYR A 154 1.63 -9.04 -14.74
CA TYR A 154 0.90 -7.90 -14.19
C TYR A 154 1.18 -6.62 -14.96
N LYS A 155 0.14 -5.81 -15.16
CA LYS A 155 0.20 -4.60 -15.99
C LYS A 155 0.65 -3.36 -15.22
N THR A 156 0.52 -3.35 -13.90
CA THR A 156 0.85 -2.20 -13.07
C THR A 156 2.13 -2.45 -12.29
N ASN A 157 2.97 -1.42 -12.12
CA ASN A 157 4.21 -1.57 -11.34
C ASN A 157 3.92 -2.05 -9.92
N TYR A 158 2.84 -1.57 -9.31
CA TYR A 158 2.44 -1.97 -7.97
C TYR A 158 2.20 -3.49 -7.87
N GLU A 159 1.44 -4.07 -8.78
CA GLU A 159 1.13 -5.51 -8.78
C GLU A 159 2.37 -6.36 -9.10
N VAL A 160 3.26 -5.89 -9.98
CA VAL A 160 4.56 -6.54 -10.24
C VAL A 160 5.38 -6.64 -8.95
N TRP A 161 5.49 -5.54 -8.19
CA TRP A 161 6.22 -5.50 -6.93
C TRP A 161 5.56 -6.30 -5.81
N ASP A 162 4.24 -6.22 -5.67
CA ASP A 162 3.47 -7.04 -4.71
C ASP A 162 3.64 -8.54 -4.99
N CYS A 163 3.67 -8.94 -6.27
CA CYS A 163 4.03 -10.29 -6.69
C CYS A 163 5.47 -10.67 -6.29
N ARG A 164 6.45 -9.80 -6.54
CA ARG A 164 7.85 -10.02 -6.15
C ARG A 164 7.99 -10.20 -4.63
N GLN A 165 7.30 -9.37 -3.84
CA GLN A 165 7.27 -9.52 -2.38
C GLN A 165 6.67 -10.86 -1.95
N THR A 166 5.56 -11.27 -2.58
CA THR A 166 4.92 -12.56 -2.30
C THR A 166 5.84 -13.74 -2.57
N ILE A 167 6.54 -13.73 -3.71
CA ILE A 167 7.50 -14.77 -4.08
C ILE A 167 8.68 -14.77 -3.11
N TRP A 168 9.24 -13.60 -2.78
CA TRP A 168 10.30 -13.47 -1.78
C TRP A 168 9.87 -14.13 -0.46
N ASN A 169 8.72 -13.74 0.08
CA ASN A 169 8.22 -14.22 1.37
C ASN A 169 8.02 -15.74 1.39
N ARG A 170 7.56 -16.32 0.27
CA ARG A 170 7.25 -17.76 0.19
C ARG A 170 8.48 -18.61 -0.11
N GLN A 171 9.35 -18.16 -1.02
CA GLN A 171 10.37 -19.00 -1.65
C GLN A 171 11.80 -18.66 -1.22
N PHE A 172 12.07 -17.45 -0.72
CA PHE A 172 13.43 -17.02 -0.37
C PHE A 172 13.59 -16.74 1.12
N MET A 173 12.67 -16.00 1.74
CA MET A 173 12.81 -15.54 3.12
C MET A 173 13.05 -16.69 4.11
N GLY A 174 14.23 -16.71 4.74
CA GLY A 174 14.62 -17.74 5.71
C GLY A 174 14.93 -19.10 5.10
N ARG A 175 15.17 -19.19 3.79
CA ARG A 175 15.40 -20.45 3.06
C ARG A 175 16.79 -20.47 2.42
N MET A 176 17.29 -21.68 2.19
CA MET A 176 18.41 -21.95 1.29
C MET A 176 17.87 -22.09 -0.13
N VAL A 177 18.39 -21.31 -1.07
CA VAL A 177 18.05 -21.40 -2.49
C VAL A 177 19.36 -21.38 -3.28
N ASP A 178 19.59 -22.39 -4.12
CA ASP A 178 20.81 -22.57 -4.92
C ASP A 178 22.11 -22.43 -4.09
N GLY A 179 22.14 -23.06 -2.90
CA GLY A 179 23.30 -23.02 -2.01
C GLY A 179 23.51 -21.69 -1.27
N LYS A 180 22.65 -20.66 -1.48
CA LYS A 180 22.71 -19.38 -0.77
C LYS A 180 21.64 -19.29 0.31
N LEU A 181 22.05 -18.95 1.53
CA LEU A 181 21.12 -18.63 2.63
C LEU A 181 20.57 -17.21 2.48
N TYR A 182 19.25 -17.11 2.39
CA TYR A 182 18.53 -15.85 2.49
C TYR A 182 17.99 -15.69 3.91
N PHE A 183 18.43 -14.65 4.61
CA PHE A 183 18.03 -14.40 5.99
C PHE A 183 16.50 -14.23 6.10
N ARG A 184 15.93 -14.60 7.26
CA ARG A 184 14.49 -14.51 7.52
C ARG A 184 14.09 -13.05 7.79
N ASP A 185 14.08 -12.26 6.73
CA ASP A 185 13.72 -10.84 6.77
C ASP A 185 13.02 -10.40 5.48
N ARG A 186 12.37 -9.24 5.51
CA ARG A 186 11.59 -8.71 4.39
C ARG A 186 12.49 -8.30 3.23
N LEU A 187 11.98 -8.42 1.99
CA LEU A 187 12.71 -8.10 0.75
C LEU A 187 13.40 -6.74 0.80
N HIS A 188 12.64 -5.71 1.21
CA HIS A 188 13.16 -4.34 1.33
C HIS A 188 14.29 -4.23 2.37
N ARG A 189 14.29 -5.04 3.43
CA ARG A 189 15.37 -5.09 4.42
C ARG A 189 16.56 -5.95 3.98
N VAL A 190 16.41 -6.80 2.98
CA VAL A 190 17.55 -7.60 2.50
C VAL A 190 18.27 -6.91 1.35
N PHE A 191 17.54 -6.36 0.38
CA PHE A 191 18.13 -5.81 -0.85
C PHE A 191 18.09 -4.28 -0.93
N PHE A 192 17.21 -3.62 -0.17
CA PHE A 192 16.95 -2.17 -0.30
C PHE A 192 17.28 -1.41 0.97
N LYS A 193 18.20 -1.96 1.79
CA LYS A 193 18.71 -1.24 2.95
C LYS A 193 19.57 -0.07 2.47
N PRO A 194 19.39 1.13 3.03
CA PRO A 194 20.38 2.19 2.88
C PRO A 194 21.72 1.73 3.48
N ALA A 195 22.81 2.35 3.02
CA ALA A 195 24.15 2.14 3.55
C ALA A 195 24.24 2.32 5.08
N PHE A 196 23.28 3.02 5.71
CA PHE A 196 23.24 3.33 7.14
C PHE A 196 22.07 2.68 7.94
N GLY A 197 21.64 1.47 7.56
CA GLY A 197 20.95 0.58 8.52
C GLY A 197 19.41 0.55 8.48
N GLY A 198 18.82 0.37 7.30
CA GLY A 198 17.41 -0.07 7.19
C GLY A 198 16.36 0.97 7.59
N GLN A 199 16.69 2.26 7.50
CA GLN A 199 15.79 3.37 7.83
C GLN A 199 14.87 3.71 6.65
N THR A 200 13.66 4.14 6.96
CA THR A 200 12.75 4.90 6.11
C THR A 200 13.19 6.37 6.09
N PHE A 201 12.86 7.12 5.03
CA PHE A 201 13.42 8.46 4.84
C PHE A 201 12.39 9.55 4.57
N GLY A 202 12.84 10.78 4.79
CA GLY A 202 12.08 11.99 4.49
C GLY A 202 10.83 12.16 5.34
N ILE A 203 10.01 13.12 4.96
CA ILE A 203 8.79 13.44 5.69
C ILE A 203 7.78 12.29 5.69
N GLY A 204 7.74 11.51 4.61
CA GLY A 204 6.83 10.38 4.46
C GLY A 204 7.30 9.10 5.11
N GLN A 205 8.56 9.01 5.56
CA GLN A 205 9.15 7.74 5.99
C GLN A 205 8.95 6.65 4.92
N LEU A 206 9.24 6.99 3.67
CA LEU A 206 9.16 6.07 2.55
C LEU A 206 10.44 5.24 2.43
N GLY A 207 10.27 3.97 2.06
CA GLY A 207 11.37 3.10 1.64
C GLY A 207 11.46 3.01 0.10
N PRO A 208 12.62 2.60 -0.46
CA PRO A 208 12.82 2.50 -1.91
C PRO A 208 11.73 1.70 -2.63
N VAL A 209 11.36 0.54 -2.08
CA VAL A 209 10.32 -0.33 -2.68
C VAL A 209 8.98 0.39 -2.77
N ALA A 210 8.58 1.15 -1.74
CA ALA A 210 7.30 1.87 -1.76
C ALA A 210 7.25 2.96 -2.85
N ALA A 211 8.39 3.56 -3.19
CA ALA A 211 8.48 4.52 -4.29
C ALA A 211 8.51 3.82 -5.66
N LEU A 212 9.33 2.77 -5.80
CA LEU A 212 9.41 1.95 -7.02
C LEU A 212 8.06 1.30 -7.38
N MET A 213 7.22 0.99 -6.39
CA MET A 213 5.88 0.44 -6.59
C MET A 213 4.92 1.39 -7.30
N VAL A 214 5.11 2.70 -7.19
CA VAL A 214 4.17 3.71 -7.69
C VAL A 214 4.83 4.72 -8.64
N THR A 215 6.06 4.46 -9.07
CA THR A 215 6.84 5.40 -9.88
C THR A 215 6.19 5.70 -11.23
N ASP A 216 5.50 4.73 -11.84
CA ASP A 216 4.72 4.92 -13.07
C ASP A 216 3.59 5.94 -12.87
N ILE A 217 2.88 5.84 -11.75
CA ILE A 217 1.80 6.74 -11.39
C ILE A 217 2.35 8.13 -11.05
N VAL A 218 3.46 8.19 -10.31
CA VAL A 218 4.12 9.45 -9.97
C VAL A 218 4.60 10.16 -11.24
N HIS A 219 5.34 9.47 -12.10
CA HIS A 219 5.80 10.00 -13.38
C HIS A 219 4.64 10.52 -14.23
N ALA A 220 3.58 9.73 -14.40
CA ALA A 220 2.42 10.13 -15.20
C ALA A 220 1.67 11.35 -14.65
N LYS A 221 1.70 11.58 -13.33
CA LYS A 221 0.98 12.68 -12.69
C LYS A 221 1.81 13.94 -12.51
N SER A 222 3.09 13.81 -12.17
CA SER A 222 3.94 14.95 -11.82
C SER A 222 5.07 15.25 -12.79
N GLY A 223 5.37 14.33 -13.72
CA GLY A 223 6.53 14.43 -14.61
C GLY A 223 7.86 14.14 -13.92
N LEU A 224 7.88 13.69 -12.66
CA LEU A 224 9.10 13.24 -11.99
C LEU A 224 9.70 12.02 -12.70
N PRO A 225 11.01 11.76 -12.60
CA PRO A 225 11.65 10.63 -13.28
C PRO A 225 11.04 9.26 -12.93
N LEU A 226 11.10 8.33 -13.89
CA LEU A 226 10.80 6.92 -13.63
C LEU A 226 11.96 6.29 -12.86
N LEU A 227 11.67 5.82 -11.67
CA LEU A 227 12.63 5.20 -10.78
C LEU A 227 12.99 3.79 -11.24
N SER A 228 14.27 3.45 -11.17
CA SER A 228 14.80 2.12 -11.47
C SER A 228 15.49 1.49 -10.26
N ILE A 229 15.53 0.15 -10.24
CA ILE A 229 16.34 -0.59 -9.27
C ILE A 229 17.84 -0.53 -9.55
N ASP A 230 18.20 -0.08 -10.76
CA ASP A 230 19.59 0.07 -11.19
C ASP A 230 20.15 1.46 -10.85
N ASP A 231 19.29 2.40 -10.43
CA ASP A 231 19.68 3.73 -9.97
C ASP A 231 19.21 3.96 -8.52
N ALA A 232 19.98 3.43 -7.58
CA ALA A 232 19.65 3.58 -6.17
C ALA A 232 19.77 5.04 -5.72
N GLY A 233 20.72 5.80 -6.27
CA GLY A 233 20.94 7.22 -5.94
C GLY A 233 19.69 8.06 -6.19
N GLU A 234 19.14 7.97 -7.40
CA GLU A 234 17.93 8.69 -7.78
C GLU A 234 16.72 8.27 -6.92
N VAL A 235 16.57 6.97 -6.64
CA VAL A 235 15.48 6.51 -5.76
C VAL A 235 15.57 7.13 -4.37
N TYR A 236 16.76 7.18 -3.77
CA TYR A 236 16.93 7.79 -2.45
C TYR A 236 16.76 9.29 -2.47
N GLU A 237 17.27 9.97 -3.49
CA GLU A 237 17.09 11.42 -3.66
C GLU A 237 15.59 11.77 -3.65
N GLN A 238 14.80 11.05 -4.47
CA GLN A 238 13.38 11.32 -4.66
C GLN A 238 12.52 11.05 -3.41
N ILE A 239 12.88 10.08 -2.57
CA ILE A 239 12.15 9.78 -1.32
C ILE A 239 12.65 10.59 -0.11
N MET A 240 13.88 11.10 -0.16
CA MET A 240 14.45 11.96 0.88
C MET A 240 14.04 13.41 0.71
N ASN A 241 13.95 13.91 -0.53
CA ASN A 241 13.54 15.28 -0.81
C ASN A 241 12.07 15.50 -0.39
N PRO A 242 11.80 16.44 0.54
CA PRO A 242 10.45 16.69 1.06
C PRO A 242 9.39 17.00 0.01
N ASP A 243 9.72 17.70 -1.07
CA ASP A 243 8.75 18.12 -2.08
C ASP A 243 8.37 16.94 -2.99
N THR A 244 9.36 16.16 -3.45
CA THR A 244 9.14 14.98 -4.29
C THR A 244 8.55 13.82 -3.50
N ALA A 245 8.94 13.63 -2.24
CA ALA A 245 8.43 12.56 -1.39
C ALA A 245 6.91 12.61 -1.24
N LEU A 246 6.30 13.80 -1.15
CA LEU A 246 4.84 13.96 -1.07
C LEU A 246 4.10 13.28 -2.23
N HIS A 247 4.67 13.30 -3.44
CA HIS A 247 4.09 12.65 -4.61
C HIS A 247 4.00 11.13 -4.42
N TYR A 248 5.05 10.51 -3.89
CA TYR A 248 5.08 9.08 -3.62
C TYR A 248 4.14 8.69 -2.45
N ILE A 249 3.98 9.55 -1.43
CA ILE A 249 2.99 9.35 -0.36
C ILE A 249 1.58 9.32 -0.96
N ALA A 250 1.23 10.37 -1.71
CA ALA A 250 -0.09 10.52 -2.30
C ALA A 250 -0.41 9.41 -3.30
N ALA A 251 0.57 9.00 -4.12
CA ALA A 251 0.41 7.88 -5.05
C ALA A 251 0.17 6.55 -4.31
N ASN A 252 0.91 6.25 -3.23
CA ASN A 252 0.68 5.04 -2.43
C ASN A 252 -0.72 5.02 -1.79
N VAL A 253 -1.20 6.17 -1.30
CA VAL A 253 -2.57 6.30 -0.78
C VAL A 253 -3.60 6.07 -1.88
N ARG A 254 -3.47 6.75 -3.02
CA ARG A 254 -4.37 6.62 -4.18
C ARG A 254 -4.49 5.16 -4.62
N VAL A 255 -3.34 4.50 -4.81
CA VAL A 255 -3.28 3.08 -5.19
C VAL A 255 -3.96 2.19 -4.15
N SER A 256 -3.74 2.46 -2.86
CA SER A 256 -4.40 1.69 -1.80
C SER A 256 -5.93 1.82 -1.87
N ILE A 257 -6.45 3.02 -2.11
CA ILE A 257 -7.89 3.26 -2.30
C ILE A 257 -8.41 2.50 -3.52
N ASP A 258 -7.72 2.60 -4.66
CA ASP A 258 -8.12 1.94 -5.90
C ASP A 258 -8.11 0.42 -5.80
N LEU A 259 -7.10 -0.15 -5.15
CA LEU A 259 -6.97 -1.59 -4.94
C LEU A 259 -8.08 -2.12 -4.03
N TYR A 260 -8.39 -1.44 -2.92
CA TYR A 260 -9.49 -1.87 -2.05
C TYR A 260 -10.84 -1.78 -2.75
N LYS A 261 -11.06 -0.73 -3.55
CA LYS A 261 -12.28 -0.58 -4.33
C LYS A 261 -12.42 -1.68 -5.38
N ARG A 262 -11.37 -1.90 -6.18
CA ARG A 262 -11.36 -2.87 -7.28
C ARG A 262 -11.36 -4.33 -6.81
N ILE A 263 -10.57 -4.65 -5.80
CA ILE A 263 -10.35 -6.04 -5.37
C ILE A 263 -11.33 -6.42 -4.27
N ALA A 264 -11.51 -5.59 -3.24
CA ALA A 264 -12.32 -5.94 -2.08
C ALA A 264 -13.76 -5.41 -2.16
N GLY A 265 -14.08 -4.54 -3.12
CA GLY A 265 -15.38 -3.89 -3.22
C GLY A 265 -15.59 -2.80 -2.16
N PHE A 266 -14.53 -2.27 -1.55
CA PHE A 266 -14.61 -1.24 -0.52
C PHE A 266 -13.96 0.06 -0.97
N ASP A 267 -14.72 1.14 -1.03
CA ASP A 267 -14.19 2.49 -1.22
C ASP A 267 -13.76 3.07 0.13
N ILE A 268 -12.44 3.09 0.37
CA ILE A 268 -11.83 3.57 1.62
C ILE A 268 -11.48 5.06 1.58
N SER A 269 -11.89 5.80 0.55
CA SER A 269 -11.58 7.24 0.38
C SER A 269 -12.18 8.15 1.45
N GLN A 270 -13.14 7.65 2.24
CA GLN A 270 -13.77 8.43 3.32
C GLN A 270 -13.25 8.05 4.71
N ASN A 271 -12.25 7.18 4.81
CA ASN A 271 -11.69 6.74 6.09
C ASN A 271 -10.15 6.89 6.11
N PRO A 272 -9.62 8.01 6.64
CA PRO A 272 -8.19 8.25 6.65
C PRO A 272 -7.42 7.27 7.53
N GLY A 273 -8.03 6.73 8.59
CA GLY A 273 -7.43 5.71 9.42
C GLY A 273 -7.14 4.41 8.68
N VAL A 274 -8.06 3.96 7.81
CA VAL A 274 -7.80 2.78 6.97
C VAL A 274 -6.65 3.04 6.00
N THR A 275 -6.62 4.20 5.35
CA THR A 275 -5.49 4.54 4.45
C THR A 275 -4.16 4.67 5.19
N ALA A 276 -4.14 5.24 6.40
CA ALA A 276 -2.93 5.37 7.22
C ALA A 276 -2.44 3.99 7.72
N THR A 277 -3.37 3.06 7.99
CA THR A 277 -3.05 1.67 8.29
C THR A 277 -2.33 1.00 7.12
N LEU A 278 -2.83 1.20 5.90
CA LEU A 278 -2.22 0.63 4.69
C LEU A 278 -0.89 1.29 4.35
N TYR A 279 -0.77 2.59 4.58
CA TYR A 279 0.49 3.30 4.44
C TYR A 279 1.58 2.74 5.37
N ASN A 280 1.21 2.47 6.63
CA ASN A 280 2.13 1.89 7.62
C ASN A 280 2.51 0.43 7.33
N LEU A 281 1.54 -0.37 6.86
CA LEU A 281 1.74 -1.82 6.71
C LEU A 281 2.24 -2.23 5.32
N GLY A 282 1.93 -1.46 4.28
CA GLY A 282 2.10 -1.84 2.88
C GLY A 282 1.15 -2.97 2.45
N ASP A 283 1.51 -3.63 1.34
CA ASP A 283 0.86 -4.83 0.79
C ASP A 283 -0.66 -4.69 0.55
N ALA A 284 -1.12 -3.51 0.11
CA ALA A 284 -2.55 -3.19 0.00
C ALA A 284 -3.30 -4.16 -0.93
N ALA A 285 -2.69 -4.59 -2.04
CA ALA A 285 -3.30 -5.55 -2.96
C ALA A 285 -3.52 -6.92 -2.30
N THR A 286 -2.50 -7.43 -1.60
CA THR A 286 -2.59 -8.69 -0.85
C THR A 286 -3.66 -8.62 0.22
N ARG A 287 -3.68 -7.54 1.01
CA ARG A 287 -4.69 -7.35 2.08
C ARG A 287 -6.11 -7.21 1.53
N ALA A 288 -6.28 -6.55 0.39
CA ALA A 288 -7.58 -6.45 -0.27
C ALA A 288 -8.07 -7.82 -0.75
N ARG A 289 -7.19 -8.68 -1.29
CA ARG A 289 -7.53 -10.06 -1.68
C ARG A 289 -7.91 -10.93 -0.48
N GLU A 290 -7.18 -10.79 0.64
CA GLU A 290 -7.50 -11.49 1.89
C GLU A 290 -8.88 -11.07 2.41
N LEU A 291 -9.17 -9.76 2.42
CA LEU A 291 -10.47 -9.24 2.83
C LEU A 291 -11.60 -9.74 1.92
N LYS A 292 -11.40 -9.70 0.60
CA LYS A 292 -12.37 -10.28 -0.36
C LYS A 292 -12.63 -11.74 -0.07
N THR A 293 -11.58 -12.55 0.08
CA THR A 293 -11.71 -13.99 0.33
C THR A 293 -12.50 -14.26 1.61
N ALA A 294 -12.19 -13.52 2.68
CA ALA A 294 -12.92 -13.63 3.94
C ALA A 294 -14.40 -13.24 3.78
N ASN A 295 -14.70 -12.16 3.06
CA ASN A 295 -16.07 -11.70 2.86
C ASN A 295 -16.89 -12.60 1.95
N ASP A 296 -16.31 -13.14 0.88
CA ASP A 296 -16.97 -14.12 0.03
C ASP A 296 -17.38 -15.35 0.86
N ALA A 297 -16.52 -15.80 1.79
CA ALA A 297 -16.85 -16.89 2.70
C ALA A 297 -17.94 -16.55 3.71
N ARG A 298 -17.99 -15.29 4.20
CA ARG A 298 -19.03 -14.79 5.12
C ARG A 298 -20.39 -14.69 4.43
N ILE A 299 -20.43 -14.12 3.22
CA ILE A 299 -21.65 -13.98 2.41
C ILE A 299 -22.26 -15.35 2.12
N LYS A 300 -21.43 -16.34 1.74
CA LYS A 300 -21.88 -17.73 1.55
C LYS A 300 -22.52 -18.36 2.80
N LYS A 301 -22.20 -17.85 4.00
CA LYS A 301 -22.76 -18.27 5.29
C LYS A 301 -23.92 -17.38 5.77
N GLY A 302 -24.40 -16.44 4.95
CA GLY A 302 -25.42 -15.46 5.34
C GLY A 302 -24.93 -14.44 6.39
N GLN A 303 -23.62 -14.29 6.55
CA GLN A 303 -23.03 -13.34 7.50
C GLN A 303 -22.73 -12.00 6.83
N PRO A 304 -22.86 -10.87 7.54
CA PRO A 304 -22.54 -9.56 7.00
C PRO A 304 -21.05 -9.46 6.63
N ALA A 305 -20.75 -8.71 5.57
CA ALA A 305 -19.38 -8.42 5.17
C ALA A 305 -18.62 -7.71 6.30
N GLN A 306 -17.37 -8.10 6.49
CA GLN A 306 -16.41 -7.44 7.36
C GLN A 306 -15.82 -6.23 6.63
N TYR A 307 -15.81 -5.09 7.32
CA TYR A 307 -15.17 -3.87 6.83
C TYR A 307 -13.65 -3.96 7.05
N PRO A 308 -12.84 -3.22 6.25
CA PRO A 308 -11.44 -2.96 6.58
C PRO A 308 -11.31 -2.40 8.00
N GLN A 309 -10.26 -2.80 8.72
CA GLN A 309 -10.01 -2.37 10.10
C GLN A 309 -8.70 -1.60 10.20
N GLU A 310 -8.70 -0.62 11.09
CA GLU A 310 -7.52 0.18 11.40
C GLU A 310 -6.56 -0.59 12.32
N ASN A 311 -5.25 -0.39 12.13
CA ASN A 311 -4.27 -0.71 13.17
C ASN A 311 -4.15 0.47 14.16
N PHE A 312 -3.21 0.41 15.10
CA PHE A 312 -2.99 1.50 16.07
C PHE A 312 -2.63 2.84 15.41
N TYR A 313 -2.01 2.85 14.21
CA TYR A 313 -1.80 4.05 13.39
C TYR A 313 -3.13 4.64 12.96
N GLY A 314 -3.89 3.86 12.18
CA GLY A 314 -5.13 4.32 11.61
C GLY A 314 -6.11 4.75 12.68
N TRP A 315 -6.10 4.05 13.81
CA TRP A 315 -6.96 4.37 14.93
C TRP A 315 -6.72 5.78 15.47
N LEU A 316 -5.44 6.16 15.66
CA LEU A 316 -5.07 7.51 16.09
C LEU A 316 -5.53 8.55 15.08
N ILE A 317 -5.35 8.29 13.78
CA ILE A 317 -5.72 9.26 12.73
C ILE A 317 -7.22 9.52 12.73
N ASN A 318 -8.04 8.48 12.85
CA ASN A 318 -9.49 8.63 12.97
C ASN A 318 -9.91 9.31 14.29
N ASP A 319 -9.25 8.99 15.41
CA ASP A 319 -9.49 9.64 16.71
C ASP A 319 -9.21 11.15 16.68
N ARG A 320 -8.18 11.54 15.91
CA ARG A 320 -7.70 12.92 15.79
C ARG A 320 -8.14 13.63 14.52
N GLU A 321 -9.00 13.02 13.71
CA GLU A 321 -9.34 13.53 12.39
C GLU A 321 -9.86 14.98 12.45
N ALA A 322 -10.76 15.27 13.39
CA ALA A 322 -11.32 16.62 13.57
C ALA A 322 -10.26 17.67 13.93
N GLU A 323 -9.20 17.29 14.65
CA GLU A 323 -8.08 18.17 14.98
C GLU A 323 -7.16 18.34 13.76
N LEU A 324 -6.79 17.24 13.10
CA LEU A 324 -5.94 17.24 11.91
C LEU A 324 -6.54 18.02 10.74
N ARG A 325 -7.87 17.98 10.57
CA ARG A 325 -8.57 18.76 9.54
C ARG A 325 -8.45 20.27 9.73
N LYS A 326 -8.14 20.77 10.94
CA LYS A 326 -7.88 22.20 11.18
C LYS A 326 -6.60 22.71 10.51
N LEU A 327 -5.75 21.81 10.01
CA LEU A 327 -4.57 22.15 9.22
C LEU A 327 -4.92 22.53 7.77
N LEU A 328 -6.11 22.13 7.29
CA LEU A 328 -6.59 22.33 5.92
C LEU A 328 -7.41 23.61 5.79
#